data_AF-A0A3E0VLW4-F1
#
_entry.id   AF-A0A3E0VLW4-F1
#
_cell.length_a   1.000
_cell.length_b   1.000
_cell.length_c   1.000
_cell.angle_alpha   90.00
_cell.angle_beta   90.00
_cell.angle_gamma   90.00
#
_symmetry.space_group_name_H-M   'P 1'
#
loop_
_entity.id
_entity.type
_entity.pdbx_description
1 polymer ?
#
loop_
_entity_poly.entity_id
_entity_poly.type
_entity_poly.pdbx_seq_one_letter_code
_entity_poly.pdbx_strand_id
1 'polypeptide(L)'
;MSERQELRLIFTTPATRSALRRKQLEASGVRLLTELGAGGTDGTDGAGHRPALPAERNVWRLMASSSVVPLRMIPSDEVAEARAAAHREWLALSSELAVVAADGSFLISVPTDGPDLGWARVMLTPETLLPSDQIDEFVALSEDGVHYSAVSSEEHGYWIIVGETGQPPR
;
A
#
# COMPACT_ATOMS: atom_id res chain seq x y z
N MET A 1 -8.42 22.32 -24.12
CA MET A 1 -7.94 21.17 -23.33
C MET A 1 -8.80 19.98 -23.70
N SER A 2 -8.19 18.91 -24.20
CA SER A 2 -8.76 18.03 -25.24
C SER A 2 -9.35 16.73 -24.68
N GLU A 3 -10.57 16.41 -25.11
CA GLU A 3 -11.32 15.12 -25.03
C GLU A 3 -10.47 13.84 -25.18
N ARG A 4 -9.26 13.94 -25.75
CA ARG A 4 -8.33 12.82 -25.89
C ARG A 4 -7.67 12.37 -24.59
N GLN A 5 -7.67 13.19 -23.54
CA GLN A 5 -7.13 12.81 -22.24
C GLN A 5 -8.14 11.96 -21.44
N GLU A 6 -9.44 12.23 -21.60
CA GLU A 6 -10.52 11.47 -20.95
C GLU A 6 -10.73 10.08 -21.57
N LEU A 7 -10.52 9.92 -22.88
CA LEU A 7 -10.68 8.62 -23.57
C LEU A 7 -9.56 7.60 -23.30
N ARG A 8 -8.40 8.01 -22.79
CA ARG A 8 -7.30 7.08 -22.41
C ARG A 8 -7.53 6.38 -21.08
N LEU A 9 -8.39 6.93 -20.22
CA LEU A 9 -8.69 6.39 -18.90
C LEU A 9 -9.65 5.17 -18.93
N ILE A 10 -10.33 4.93 -20.05
CA ILE A 10 -11.37 3.88 -20.18
C ILE A 10 -10.81 2.52 -20.65
N PHE A 11 -9.56 2.44 -21.15
CA PHE A 11 -9.03 1.21 -21.78
C PHE A 11 -7.60 0.81 -21.37
N THR A 12 -7.17 1.09 -20.13
CA THR A 12 -5.92 0.50 -19.64
C THR A 12 -6.14 -0.96 -19.28
N THR A 13 -5.50 -1.86 -20.05
CA THR A 13 -5.62 -3.31 -19.79
C THR A 13 -5.04 -3.67 -18.42
N PRO A 14 -5.50 -4.75 -17.76
CA PRO A 14 -4.88 -5.23 -16.51
C PRO A 14 -3.35 -5.38 -16.60
N ALA A 15 -2.83 -5.83 -17.75
CA ALA A 15 -1.40 -5.97 -18.00
C ALA A 15 -0.68 -4.60 -18.01
N THR A 16 -1.25 -3.60 -18.66
CA THR A 16 -0.71 -2.22 -18.68
C THR A 16 -0.64 -1.65 -17.27
N ARG A 17 -1.66 -1.90 -16.45
CA ARG A 17 -1.75 -1.38 -15.07
C ARG A 17 -0.79 -2.10 -14.13
N SER A 18 -0.67 -3.42 -14.23
CA SER A 18 0.36 -4.19 -13.51
C SER A 18 1.77 -3.71 -13.89
N ALA A 19 2.04 -3.42 -15.17
CA ALA A 19 3.32 -2.88 -15.60
C ALA A 19 3.59 -1.48 -15.01
N LEU A 20 2.59 -0.61 -14.95
CA LEU A 20 2.70 0.70 -14.31
C LEU A 20 3.00 0.56 -12.81
N ARG A 21 2.24 -0.28 -12.10
CA ARG A 21 2.46 -0.57 -10.68
C ARG A 21 3.88 -1.07 -10.44
N ARG A 22 4.37 -2.00 -11.24
CA ARG A 22 5.75 -2.52 -11.14
C ARG A 22 6.77 -1.40 -11.26
N LYS A 23 6.60 -0.51 -12.25
CA LYS A 23 7.48 0.65 -12.44
C LYS A 23 7.45 1.60 -11.24
N GLN A 24 6.29 1.85 -10.66
CA GLN A 24 6.15 2.69 -9.46
C GLN A 24 6.88 2.06 -8.26
N LEU A 25 6.69 0.75 -8.03
CA LEU A 25 7.35 0.00 -6.96
C LEU A 25 8.88 0.01 -7.15
N GLU A 26 9.37 -0.29 -8.34
CA GLU A 26 10.81 -0.23 -8.67
C GLU A 26 11.40 1.17 -8.42
N ALA A 27 10.68 2.23 -8.83
CA ALA A 27 11.13 3.60 -8.62
C ALA A 27 11.14 4.03 -7.15
N SER A 28 10.35 3.40 -6.29
CA SER A 28 10.37 3.62 -4.83
C SER A 28 11.47 2.85 -4.11
N GLY A 29 12.27 2.06 -4.83
CA GLY A 29 13.39 1.30 -4.28
C GLY A 29 13.00 -0.02 -3.62
N VAL A 30 11.70 -0.38 -3.54
CA VAL A 30 11.34 -1.73 -3.07
C VAL A 30 11.65 -2.79 -4.13
N ARG A 31 12.01 -3.99 -3.67
CA ARG A 31 12.17 -5.15 -4.56
C ARG A 31 10.84 -5.91 -4.65
N LEU A 32 10.23 -5.93 -5.83
CA LEU A 32 9.06 -6.77 -6.09
C LEU A 32 9.44 -8.26 -6.05
N LEU A 33 8.72 -9.04 -5.24
CA LEU A 33 8.90 -10.50 -5.13
C LEU A 33 7.84 -11.25 -5.95
N THR A 34 6.57 -10.89 -5.79
CA THR A 34 5.46 -11.49 -6.55
C THR A 34 4.22 -10.60 -6.55
N GLU A 35 3.32 -10.80 -7.49
CA GLU A 35 1.99 -10.16 -7.52
C GLU A 35 0.93 -11.22 -7.19
N LEU A 36 0.15 -10.96 -6.14
CA LEU A 36 -1.01 -11.75 -5.74
C LEU A 36 -2.23 -11.10 -6.38
N GLY A 37 -2.85 -11.78 -7.36
CA GLY A 37 -4.01 -11.23 -8.07
C GLY A 37 -5.20 -10.93 -7.15
N ALA A 38 -6.14 -10.09 -7.61
CA ALA A 38 -7.33 -9.66 -6.87
C ALA A 38 -8.25 -10.81 -6.39
N GLY A 39 -8.08 -12.02 -6.93
CA GLY A 39 -8.91 -13.20 -6.67
C GLY A 39 -8.59 -13.97 -5.39
N GLY A 40 -7.64 -13.53 -4.56
CA GLY A 40 -7.48 -13.94 -3.16
C GLY A 40 -7.74 -15.43 -2.86
N THR A 41 -7.28 -16.34 -3.70
CA THR A 41 -7.37 -17.78 -3.46
C THR A 41 -6.17 -18.43 -4.12
N ASP A 42 -5.20 -18.84 -3.30
CA ASP A 42 -4.66 -20.18 -3.53
C ASP A 42 -4.53 -20.84 -2.17
N GLY A 43 -5.56 -21.60 -1.85
CA GLY A 43 -5.78 -22.20 -0.55
C GLY A 43 -6.53 -23.51 -0.69
N THR A 44 -6.15 -24.36 -1.65
CA THR A 44 -6.57 -25.77 -1.65
C THR A 44 -5.52 -26.68 -2.27
N ASP A 45 -4.50 -27.02 -1.49
CA ASP A 45 -3.79 -28.30 -1.56
C ASP A 45 -2.78 -28.48 -0.41
N GLY A 46 -3.30 -28.94 0.72
CA GLY A 46 -2.64 -30.03 1.46
C GLY A 46 -1.25 -29.83 2.05
N ALA A 47 -0.83 -28.64 2.50
CA ALA A 47 0.28 -28.48 3.46
C ALA A 47 0.37 -27.03 3.98
N GLY A 48 -0.28 -26.73 5.11
CA GLY A 48 -0.18 -25.42 5.77
C GLY A 48 -1.28 -24.43 5.39
N HIS A 49 -2.19 -24.16 6.33
CA HIS A 49 -3.28 -23.22 6.15
C HIS A 49 -2.75 -21.79 6.23
N ARG A 50 -2.40 -21.18 5.08
CA ARG A 50 -2.15 -19.75 5.03
C ARG A 50 -3.51 -19.03 5.10
N PRO A 51 -3.72 -18.07 6.02
CA PRO A 51 -4.99 -17.35 6.10
C PRO A 51 -5.30 -16.70 4.74
N ALA A 52 -6.58 -16.73 4.35
CA ALA A 52 -7.01 -16.00 3.15
C ALA A 52 -6.82 -14.50 3.39
N LEU A 53 -6.02 -13.85 2.54
CA LEU A 53 -5.76 -12.42 2.67
C LEU A 53 -7.04 -11.61 2.45
N PRO A 54 -7.24 -10.49 3.18
CA PRO A 54 -8.33 -9.57 2.89
C PRO A 54 -8.21 -9.02 1.46
N ALA A 55 -9.33 -8.84 0.79
CA ALA A 55 -9.35 -8.16 -0.49
C ALA A 55 -8.78 -6.74 -0.34
N GLU A 56 -7.90 -6.34 -1.26
CA GLU A 56 -7.26 -5.01 -1.31
C GLU A 56 -8.27 -3.88 -1.04
N ARG A 57 -9.39 -3.87 -1.75
CA ARG A 57 -10.45 -2.86 -1.61
C ARG A 57 -11.14 -2.83 -0.25
N ASN A 58 -11.08 -3.89 0.54
CA ASN A 58 -11.60 -3.85 1.91
C ASN A 58 -10.70 -2.99 2.80
N VAL A 59 -9.39 -3.11 2.65
CA VAL A 59 -8.42 -2.36 3.47
C VAL A 59 -8.37 -0.89 3.05
N TRP A 60 -8.43 -0.60 1.75
CA TRP A 60 -8.59 0.79 1.27
C TRP A 60 -9.86 1.45 1.79
N ARG A 61 -10.98 0.70 1.90
CA ARG A 61 -12.22 1.24 2.49
C ARG A 61 -12.10 1.52 3.98
N LEU A 62 -11.35 0.70 4.72
CA LEU A 62 -11.07 0.97 6.13
C LEU A 62 -10.25 2.25 6.26
N MET A 63 -9.17 2.36 5.48
CA MET A 63 -8.28 3.51 5.47
C MET A 63 -8.99 4.82 5.07
N ALA A 64 -9.86 4.78 4.06
CA ALA A 64 -10.64 5.93 3.59
C ALA A 64 -11.93 6.20 4.39
N SER A 65 -12.16 5.49 5.51
CA SER A 65 -13.35 5.73 6.35
C SER A 65 -13.28 7.12 6.98
N SER A 66 -14.39 7.86 6.99
CA SER A 66 -14.49 9.18 7.62
C SER A 66 -14.24 9.16 9.13
N SER A 67 -14.26 7.98 9.76
CA SER A 67 -13.98 7.80 11.19
C SER A 67 -12.51 7.49 11.48
N VAL A 68 -11.67 7.27 10.45
CA VAL A 68 -10.25 7.02 10.67
C VAL A 68 -9.58 8.27 11.20
N VAL A 69 -8.83 8.09 12.28
CA VAL A 69 -7.91 9.09 12.82
C VAL A 69 -6.49 8.60 12.55
N PRO A 70 -5.62 9.42 11.93
CA PRO A 70 -4.24 9.02 11.73
C PRO A 70 -3.55 8.84 13.08
N LEU A 71 -2.77 7.77 13.21
CA LEU A 71 -1.93 7.58 14.40
C LEU A 71 -0.82 8.63 14.45
N ARG A 72 -0.35 9.07 13.28
CA ARG A 72 0.63 10.15 13.10
C ARG A 72 0.28 11.00 11.90
N MET A 73 0.54 12.29 12.00
CA MET A 73 0.47 13.23 10.90
C MET A 73 1.81 13.94 10.79
N ILE A 74 2.40 13.95 9.60
CA ILE A 74 3.65 14.64 9.28
C ILE A 74 3.31 15.88 8.45
N PRO A 75 3.36 17.09 9.02
CA PRO A 75 2.98 18.31 8.32
C PRO A 75 3.94 18.60 7.16
N SER A 76 3.45 18.68 5.93
CA SER A 76 4.29 18.92 4.75
C SER A 76 4.89 20.33 4.73
N ASP A 77 4.19 21.29 5.31
CA ASP A 77 4.52 22.71 5.20
C ASP A 77 5.52 23.15 6.29
N GLU A 78 5.70 22.33 7.33
CA GLU A 78 6.57 22.64 8.47
C GLU A 78 7.83 21.77 8.51
N VAL A 79 7.77 20.57 7.90
CA VAL A 79 8.86 19.59 7.94
C VAL A 79 9.62 19.59 6.63
N ALA A 80 10.87 20.06 6.66
CA ALA A 80 11.80 19.85 5.56
C ALA A 80 11.95 18.34 5.30
N GLU A 81 11.85 17.93 4.04
CA GLU A 81 11.85 16.51 3.64
C GLU A 81 10.72 15.69 4.30
N ALA A 82 9.50 16.26 4.40
CA ALA A 82 8.33 15.60 4.98
C ALA A 82 8.11 14.16 4.50
N ARG A 83 8.39 13.86 3.22
CA ARG A 83 8.34 12.51 2.66
C ARG A 83 9.32 11.53 3.34
N ALA A 84 10.57 11.95 3.56
CA ALA A 84 11.55 11.14 4.27
C ALA A 84 11.20 10.98 5.75
N ALA A 85 10.60 12.00 6.36
CA ALA A 85 10.08 11.90 7.73
C ALA A 85 8.90 10.91 7.82
N ALA A 86 7.94 10.99 6.89
CA ALA A 86 6.82 10.06 6.78
C ALA A 86 7.29 8.62 6.56
N HIS A 87 8.31 8.43 5.72
CA HIS A 87 8.90 7.10 5.51
C HIS A 87 9.47 6.51 6.79
N ARG A 88 10.27 7.27 7.53
CA ARG A 88 10.87 6.79 8.79
C ARG A 88 9.79 6.43 9.82
N GLU A 89 8.80 7.30 9.98
CA GLU A 89 7.72 7.08 10.96
C GLU A 89 6.83 5.90 10.56
N TRP A 90 6.46 5.80 9.28
CA TRP A 90 5.69 4.66 8.76
C TRP A 90 6.46 3.35 8.95
N LEU A 91 7.74 3.32 8.61
CA LEU A 91 8.56 2.11 8.73
C LEU A 91 8.71 1.67 10.19
N ALA A 92 8.93 2.62 11.10
CA ALA A 92 9.03 2.33 12.53
C ALA A 92 7.74 1.68 13.06
N LEU A 93 6.58 2.30 12.80
CA LEU A 93 5.27 1.78 13.20
C LEU A 93 4.94 0.43 12.54
N SER A 94 5.26 0.29 11.26
CA SER A 94 5.00 -0.94 10.51
C SER A 94 5.85 -2.10 11.00
N SER A 95 7.07 -1.82 11.47
CA SER A 95 7.94 -2.82 12.09
C SER A 95 7.44 -3.21 13.49
N GLU A 96 6.99 -2.24 14.30
CA GLU A 96 6.42 -2.49 15.63
C GLU A 96 5.17 -3.38 15.56
N LEU A 97 4.32 -3.16 14.57
CA LEU A 97 3.07 -3.92 14.35
C LEU A 97 3.25 -5.21 13.52
N ALA A 98 4.48 -5.55 13.14
CA ALA A 98 4.79 -6.67 12.25
C ALA A 98 4.02 -6.65 10.91
N VAL A 99 3.65 -5.45 10.42
CA VAL A 99 3.20 -5.25 9.03
C VAL A 99 4.36 -5.47 8.08
N VAL A 100 5.54 -4.96 8.45
CA VAL A 100 6.82 -5.31 7.83
C VAL A 100 7.45 -6.42 8.66
N ALA A 101 7.70 -7.57 8.03
CA ALA A 101 8.36 -8.70 8.67
C ALA A 101 9.82 -8.38 9.01
N ALA A 102 10.44 -9.19 9.88
CA ALA A 102 11.83 -8.99 10.32
C ALA A 102 12.86 -9.04 9.17
N ASP A 103 12.54 -9.71 8.06
CA ASP A 103 13.36 -9.75 6.84
C ASP A 103 13.07 -8.57 5.88
N GLY A 104 12.18 -7.65 6.27
CA GLY A 104 11.77 -6.51 5.47
C GLY A 104 10.69 -6.82 4.43
N SER A 105 10.11 -8.02 4.41
CA SER A 105 9.03 -8.38 3.49
C SER A 105 7.65 -7.94 3.99
N PHE A 106 6.77 -7.56 3.05
CA PHE A 106 5.38 -7.20 3.32
C PHE A 106 4.54 -7.23 2.03
N LEU A 107 3.23 -7.11 2.18
CA LEU A 107 2.30 -6.93 1.07
C LEU A 107 1.99 -5.44 0.91
N ILE A 108 1.98 -4.93 -0.32
CA ILE A 108 1.66 -3.54 -0.63
C ILE A 108 0.60 -3.45 -1.72
N SER A 109 -0.29 -2.49 -1.57
CA SER A 109 -1.17 -1.99 -2.62
C SER A 109 -0.94 -0.49 -2.78
N VAL A 110 -0.94 -0.03 -4.03
CA VAL A 110 -0.83 1.38 -4.40
C VAL A 110 -2.05 1.74 -5.25
N PRO A 111 -2.55 2.99 -5.21
CA PRO A 111 -3.64 3.42 -6.07
C PRO A 111 -3.33 3.13 -7.54
N THR A 112 -4.26 2.47 -8.23
CA THR A 112 -4.20 2.30 -9.68
C THR A 112 -5.55 2.63 -10.29
N ASP A 113 -5.56 3.27 -11.45
CA ASP A 113 -6.80 3.56 -12.17
C ASP A 113 -7.48 2.25 -12.59
N GLY A 114 -8.75 2.04 -12.24
CA GLY A 114 -9.55 0.88 -12.64
C GLY A 114 -9.65 -0.24 -11.59
N PRO A 115 -10.04 -1.49 -11.98
CA PRO A 115 -10.25 -2.59 -11.03
C PRO A 115 -9.00 -2.99 -10.22
N ASP A 116 -9.18 -3.42 -8.99
CA ASP A 116 -8.13 -3.92 -8.09
C ASP A 116 -7.16 -4.89 -8.77
N LEU A 117 -5.86 -4.72 -8.51
CA LEU A 117 -4.80 -5.61 -9.01
C LEU A 117 -4.39 -6.67 -7.98
N GLY A 118 -4.92 -6.57 -6.76
CA GLY A 118 -4.52 -7.38 -5.61
C GLY A 118 -3.23 -6.89 -4.97
N TRP A 119 -2.68 -7.69 -4.08
CA TRP A 119 -1.48 -7.34 -3.31
C TRP A 119 -0.20 -7.60 -4.10
N ALA A 120 0.80 -6.73 -4.00
CA ALA A 120 2.16 -7.03 -4.41
C ALA A 120 2.98 -7.42 -3.18
N ARG A 121 3.62 -8.58 -3.18
CA ARG A 121 4.62 -8.91 -2.16
C ARG A 121 5.93 -8.25 -2.54
N VAL A 122 6.46 -7.44 -1.64
CA VAL A 122 7.69 -6.67 -1.83
C VAL A 122 8.64 -6.90 -0.66
N MET A 123 9.88 -6.44 -0.82
CA MET A 123 10.88 -6.42 0.23
C MET A 123 11.57 -5.07 0.24
N LEU A 124 11.80 -4.53 1.44
CA LEU A 124 12.60 -3.33 1.63
C LEU A 124 14.03 -3.56 1.14
N THR A 125 14.65 -2.47 0.68
CA THR A 125 16.08 -2.36 0.39
C THR A 125 16.62 -1.09 1.06
N PRO A 126 17.95 -0.92 1.14
CA PRO A 126 18.56 0.31 1.66
C PRO A 126 18.13 1.59 0.92
N GLU A 127 17.69 1.46 -0.34
CA GLU A 127 17.24 2.55 -1.19
C GLU A 127 15.73 2.82 -1.11
N THR A 128 14.99 2.01 -0.35
CA THR A 128 13.53 2.15 -0.26
C THR A 128 13.15 3.50 0.34
N LEU A 129 12.20 4.17 -0.30
CA LEU A 129 11.56 5.38 0.20
C LEU A 129 10.06 5.32 -0.10
N LEU A 130 9.24 5.28 0.95
CA LEU A 130 7.77 5.22 0.88
C LEU A 130 7.17 6.14 1.95
N PRO A 131 6.37 7.17 1.61
CA PRO A 131 5.99 7.54 0.26
C PRO A 131 7.20 7.98 -0.60
N SER A 132 7.07 7.88 -1.93
CA SER A 132 8.05 8.28 -2.95
C SER A 132 7.47 9.36 -3.87
N ASP A 133 8.21 9.78 -4.89
CA ASP A 133 7.68 10.66 -5.94
C ASP A 133 6.71 9.95 -6.91
N GLN A 134 6.66 8.62 -6.90
CA GLN A 134 5.78 7.81 -7.76
C GLN A 134 4.63 7.16 -7.00
N ILE A 135 4.71 7.16 -5.66
CA ILE A 135 3.77 6.55 -4.71
C ILE A 135 3.65 7.49 -3.52
N ASP A 136 2.69 8.40 -3.57
CA ASP A 136 2.34 9.30 -2.47
C ASP A 136 1.39 8.66 -1.47
N GLU A 137 0.58 7.70 -1.92
CA GLU A 137 -0.34 6.92 -1.09
C GLU A 137 -0.18 5.42 -1.30
N PHE A 138 -0.35 4.65 -0.24
CA PHE A 138 -0.32 3.19 -0.30
C PHE A 138 -0.89 2.55 0.97
N VAL A 139 -1.23 1.27 0.86
CA VAL A 139 -1.56 0.40 1.98
C VAL A 139 -0.54 -0.74 2.03
N ALA A 140 0.06 -0.95 3.19
CA ALA A 140 0.86 -2.11 3.52
C ALA A 140 0.07 -3.07 4.42
N LEU A 141 0.24 -4.38 4.21
CA LEU A 141 -0.44 -5.45 4.92
C LEU A 141 0.58 -6.50 5.36
N SER A 142 0.43 -7.01 6.58
CA SER A 142 1.22 -8.12 7.11
C SER A 142 1.02 -9.38 6.26
N GLU A 143 2.01 -10.28 6.24
CA GLU A 143 1.94 -11.49 5.40
C GLU A 143 0.84 -12.48 5.80
N ASP A 144 0.40 -12.42 7.06
CA ASP A 144 -0.73 -13.16 7.61
C ASP A 144 -2.09 -12.47 7.34
N GLY A 145 -2.07 -11.24 6.84
CA GLY A 145 -3.25 -10.47 6.50
C GLY A 145 -4.10 -10.06 7.70
N VAL A 146 -3.47 -9.80 8.85
CA VAL A 146 -4.14 -9.37 10.10
C VAL A 146 -3.95 -7.89 10.38
N HIS A 147 -2.78 -7.33 10.12
CA HIS A 147 -2.45 -5.94 10.44
C HIS A 147 -2.16 -5.15 9.16
N TYR A 148 -2.59 -3.90 9.13
CA TYR A 148 -2.25 -2.98 8.05
C TYR A 148 -1.67 -1.69 8.60
N SER A 149 -0.82 -1.08 7.78
CA SER A 149 -0.43 0.31 7.90
C SER A 149 -0.62 0.99 6.55
N ALA A 150 -0.89 2.28 6.53
CA ALA A 150 -1.13 3.03 5.31
C ALA A 150 -0.55 4.42 5.41
N VAL A 151 -0.22 4.99 4.26
CA VAL A 151 0.10 6.41 4.12
C VAL A 151 -0.88 7.03 3.13
N SER A 152 -1.50 8.13 3.53
CA SER A 152 -2.25 9.04 2.65
C SER A 152 -1.52 10.37 2.51
N SER A 153 -1.68 11.02 1.37
CA SER A 153 -1.19 12.36 1.12
C SER A 153 -2.38 13.32 1.13
N GLU A 154 -2.53 14.05 2.23
CA GLU A 154 -3.59 15.04 2.42
C GLU A 154 -3.05 16.46 2.17
N GLU A 155 -3.94 17.44 2.06
CA GLU A 155 -3.63 18.84 1.69
C GLU A 155 -2.47 19.47 2.50
N HIS A 156 -2.26 19.02 3.73
CA HIS A 156 -1.27 19.57 4.65
C HIS A 156 -0.23 18.56 5.17
N GLY A 157 -0.16 17.36 4.60
CA GLY A 157 0.86 16.40 5.00
C GLY A 157 0.53 14.94 4.79
N TYR A 158 1.40 14.10 5.35
CA TYR A 158 1.26 12.66 5.28
C TYR A 158 0.58 12.11 6.52
N TRP A 159 -0.50 11.38 6.31
CA TRP A 159 -1.22 10.69 7.36
C TRP A 159 -0.77 9.24 7.42
N ILE A 160 -0.32 8.80 8.59
CA ILE A 160 0.04 7.40 8.83
C ILE A 160 -1.07 6.77 9.65
N ILE A 161 -1.70 5.77 9.07
CA ILE A 161 -2.84 5.06 9.62
C ILE A 161 -2.43 3.62 9.87
N VAL A 162 -2.88 3.03 10.98
CA VAL A 162 -2.63 1.62 11.31
C VAL A 162 -3.92 0.98 11.81
N GLY A 163 -4.03 -0.34 11.65
CA GLY A 163 -5.19 -1.07 12.15
C GLY A 163 -5.12 -2.57 11.89
N GLU A 164 -6.22 -3.25 12.20
CA GLU A 164 -6.41 -4.68 11.98
C GLU A 164 -7.46 -4.93 10.89
N THR A 165 -7.21 -5.88 10.02
CA THR A 165 -8.14 -6.32 8.98
C THR A 165 -9.14 -7.31 9.56
N GLY A 166 -10.17 -6.78 10.20
CA GLY A 166 -11.21 -7.59 10.85
C GLY A 166 -11.97 -6.87 11.97
N GLN A 167 -11.42 -5.77 12.50
CA GLN A 167 -12.17 -4.86 13.38
C GLN A 167 -12.74 -3.69 12.56
N PRO A 168 -14.00 -3.25 12.82
CA PRO A 168 -14.45 -1.96 12.33
C PRO A 168 -13.56 -0.85 12.92
N PRO A 169 -13.37 0.27 12.20
CA PRO A 169 -12.59 1.40 12.73
C PRO A 169 -13.23 1.86 14.04
N ARG A 170 -12.43 1.98 15.12
CA ARG A 170 -12.87 2.47 16.43
C ARG A 170 -12.92 3.98 16.48
#